data_AF-A0A7J0GK54-F1
#
_entry.id   AF-A0A7J0GK54-F1
#
_cell.length_a   1.000
_cell.length_b   1.000
_cell.length_c   1.000
_cell.angle_alpha   90.00
_cell.angle_beta   90.00
_cell.angle_gamma   90.00
#
_symmetry.space_group_name_H-M   'P 1'
#
loop_
_entity.id
_entity.type
_entity.pdbx_description
1 polymer ?
#
loop_
_entity_poly.entity_id
_entity_poly.type
_entity_poly.pdbx_seq_one_letter_code
_entity_poly.pdbx_strand_id
1 'polypeptide(L)'
;MERSAVVGIFVKGVVDGYRRNEIFSTEDRGFCFLRSPYQSIMLIGNTELRSTPLIAGLAVATAAYAGRYGILAWQAFKARPPRMRKFYEGGFQPTMTKREAALILGVRESTPTDKIREAHRRVMVANHPDAGGSHYLASKINEAKDIMLGKTKGSGSAF
;
A
#
# COMPACT_ATOMS: atom_id res chain seq x y z
N MET A 1 -0.80 -33.52 -1.73
CA MET A 1 -0.89 -32.36 -2.65
C MET A 1 -1.40 -31.07 -1.98
N GLU A 2 -1.62 -31.01 -0.66
CA GLU A 2 -2.23 -29.84 0.00
C GLU A 2 -1.27 -28.82 0.66
N ARG A 3 0.05 -29.00 0.56
CA ARG A 3 1.02 -28.14 1.26
C ARG A 3 1.28 -26.78 0.59
N SER A 4 0.72 -26.55 -0.59
CA SER A 4 1.05 -25.40 -1.43
C SER A 4 0.07 -24.23 -1.32
N ALA A 5 -1.12 -24.43 -0.74
CA ALA A 5 -2.19 -23.41 -0.76
C ALA A 5 -2.18 -22.46 0.45
N VAL A 6 -1.59 -22.84 1.58
CA VAL A 6 -1.75 -22.10 2.84
C VAL A 6 -0.85 -20.86 2.92
N VAL A 7 0.22 -20.80 2.11
CA VAL A 7 1.10 -19.61 2.04
C VAL A 7 0.44 -18.44 1.30
N GLY A 8 -0.63 -18.71 0.52
CA GLY A 8 -1.24 -17.75 -0.40
C GLY A 8 -2.15 -16.69 0.23
N ILE A 9 -2.76 -16.96 1.40
CA ILE A 9 -3.65 -16.00 2.09
C ILE A 9 -2.85 -15.00 2.95
N PHE A 10 -1.62 -15.37 3.29
CA PHE A 10 -0.82 -14.79 4.35
C PHE A 10 -0.22 -13.40 4.03
N VAL A 11 0.12 -13.15 2.76
CA VAL A 11 0.88 -11.95 2.37
C VAL A 11 -0.03 -10.76 2.05
N LYS A 12 -1.34 -10.98 1.89
CA LYS A 12 -2.29 -9.94 1.50
C LYS A 12 -2.55 -8.91 2.61
N GLY A 13 -2.35 -9.26 3.88
CA GLY A 13 -2.67 -8.38 5.02
C GLY A 13 -1.49 -7.63 5.66
N VAL A 14 -0.23 -7.97 5.36
CA VAL A 14 0.92 -7.50 6.16
C VAL A 14 1.71 -6.38 5.46
N VAL A 15 1.66 -6.33 4.13
CA VAL A 15 2.52 -5.47 3.30
C VAL A 15 1.82 -4.22 2.76
N ASP A 16 0.51 -4.06 2.94
CA ASP A 16 -0.15 -2.77 2.67
C ASP A 16 0.21 -1.71 3.72
N GLY A 17 0.85 -2.11 4.83
CA GLY A 17 1.30 -1.21 5.89
C GLY A 17 2.68 -0.55 5.69
N TYR A 18 3.45 -0.89 4.65
CA TYR A 18 4.84 -0.38 4.48
C TYR A 18 4.98 0.78 3.48
N ARG A 19 3.87 1.33 2.96
CA ARG A 19 3.92 2.50 2.05
C ARG A 19 3.11 3.68 2.59
N ARG A 20 3.42 4.14 3.81
CA ARG A 20 2.78 5.37 4.32
C ARG A 20 3.69 6.40 5.00
N ASN A 21 5.00 6.18 5.03
CA ASN A 21 5.91 7.12 5.70
C ASN A 21 7.01 7.52 4.73
N GLU A 22 6.72 8.49 3.85
CA GLU A 22 7.66 9.42 3.21
C GLU A 22 6.91 10.24 2.14
N ILE A 23 6.01 11.12 2.58
CA ILE A 23 5.86 12.41 1.89
C ILE A 23 5.99 13.46 3.00
N PHE A 24 7.21 13.95 3.07
CA PHE A 24 7.65 15.03 3.93
C PHE A 24 6.82 16.27 3.62
N SER A 25 6.23 16.81 4.69
CA SER A 25 5.59 18.10 4.78
C SER A 25 6.67 19.17 4.65
N THR A 26 6.64 19.96 3.59
CA THR A 26 7.46 21.17 3.44
C THR A 26 6.65 22.26 2.76
N GLU A 27 6.45 23.34 3.52
CA GLU A 27 6.18 24.72 3.11
C GLU A 27 4.79 24.98 2.49
N ASP A 28 3.82 25.64 3.15
CA ASP A 28 3.89 26.72 4.15
C ASP A 28 4.92 27.79 3.81
N ARG A 29 4.68 28.51 2.71
CA ARG A 29 4.94 29.96 2.66
C ARG A 29 3.84 30.69 1.92
N GLY A 30 3.16 31.52 2.70
CA GLY A 30 2.16 32.46 2.22
C GLY A 30 2.72 33.46 1.23
N PHE A 31 1.90 33.77 0.23
CA PHE A 31 2.06 34.94 -0.60
C PHE A 31 0.97 35.94 -0.22
N CYS A 32 1.24 36.72 0.83
CA CYS A 32 0.60 38.00 1.05
C CYS A 32 1.57 39.07 0.55
N PHE A 33 1.37 39.59 -0.65
CA PHE A 33 1.90 40.90 -1.00
C PHE A 33 1.00 41.63 -2.01
N LEU A 34 0.23 42.56 -1.43
CA LEU A 34 -0.19 43.86 -1.96
C LEU A 34 -1.09 43.95 -3.20
N ARG A 35 -2.39 44.15 -2.90
CA ARG A 35 -3.08 45.45 -3.06
C ARG A 35 -2.91 46.15 -4.42
N SER A 36 -3.93 46.02 -5.27
CA SER A 36 -4.42 47.12 -6.10
C SER A 36 -5.95 47.18 -6.00
N PRO A 37 -6.52 48.15 -5.26
CA PRO A 37 -7.90 48.57 -5.43
C PRO A 37 -7.94 49.62 -6.55
N TYR A 38 -9.10 49.77 -7.20
CA TYR A 38 -9.41 50.75 -8.26
C TYR A 38 -9.10 50.33 -9.70
N GLN A 39 -10.01 49.53 -10.25
CA GLN A 39 -10.80 49.96 -11.43
C GLN A 39 -12.06 49.08 -11.46
N SER A 40 -13.17 49.62 -10.95
CA SER A 40 -14.33 49.96 -11.78
C SER A 40 -14.95 48.71 -12.41
N ILE A 41 -15.89 48.04 -11.74
CA ILE A 41 -17.33 48.36 -11.82
C ILE A 41 -17.77 48.75 -13.23
N MET A 42 -18.78 48.01 -13.70
CA MET A 42 -19.59 48.20 -14.91
C MET A 42 -19.00 47.68 -16.21
N LEU A 43 -19.04 46.35 -16.37
CA LEU A 43 -19.50 45.75 -17.63
C LEU A 43 -20.48 44.59 -17.32
N ILE A 44 -21.59 44.91 -16.65
CA ILE A 44 -22.87 44.26 -16.97
C ILE A 44 -23.37 44.97 -18.23
N GLY A 45 -22.69 44.71 -19.34
CA GLY A 45 -23.09 45.12 -20.66
C GLY A 45 -23.62 43.88 -21.35
N ASN A 46 -24.88 43.94 -21.78
CA ASN A 46 -25.58 42.89 -22.51
C ASN A 46 -24.68 42.22 -23.54
N THR A 47 -24.21 40.99 -23.27
CA THR A 47 -23.58 40.16 -24.29
C THR A 47 -24.71 39.59 -25.14
N GLU A 48 -25.03 40.34 -26.20
CA GLU A 48 -25.86 39.91 -27.32
C GLU A 48 -25.54 38.45 -27.69
N LEU A 49 -26.50 37.58 -27.39
CA LEU A 49 -26.51 36.12 -27.57
C LEU A 49 -26.57 35.70 -29.06
N ARG A 50 -25.96 36.45 -29.99
CA ARG A 50 -26.12 36.22 -31.44
C ARG A 50 -25.06 35.33 -32.08
N SER A 51 -24.00 34.95 -31.35
CA SER A 51 -22.89 34.12 -31.89
C SER A 51 -22.56 32.89 -31.06
N THR A 52 -23.40 32.52 -30.09
CA THR A 52 -23.08 31.49 -29.09
C THR A 52 -23.45 30.04 -29.40
N PRO A 53 -24.13 29.62 -30.50
CA PRO A 53 -24.49 28.21 -30.64
C PRO A 53 -23.26 27.32 -30.87
N LEU A 54 -22.25 27.82 -31.58
CA LEU A 54 -20.99 27.09 -31.80
C LEU A 54 -20.15 27.00 -30.52
N ILE A 55 -20.07 28.11 -29.77
CA ILE A 55 -19.31 28.17 -28.52
C ILE A 55 -19.99 27.30 -27.44
N ALA A 56 -21.31 27.39 -27.31
CA ALA A 56 -22.07 26.54 -26.41
C ALA A 56 -21.96 25.06 -26.82
N GLY A 57 -22.00 24.75 -28.11
CA GLY A 57 -21.80 23.40 -28.63
C GLY A 57 -20.41 22.83 -28.29
N LEU A 58 -19.35 23.62 -28.47
CA LEU A 58 -17.98 23.24 -28.10
C LEU A 58 -17.81 23.05 -26.59
N ALA A 59 -18.41 23.92 -25.78
CA ALA A 59 -18.35 23.80 -24.32
C ALA A 59 -19.04 22.52 -23.83
N VAL A 60 -20.22 22.20 -24.37
CA VAL A 60 -20.94 20.96 -24.02
C VAL A 60 -20.18 19.73 -24.51
N ALA A 61 -19.64 19.78 -25.74
CA ALA A 61 -18.88 18.67 -26.31
C ALA A 61 -17.60 18.38 -25.51
N THR A 62 -16.84 19.41 -25.15
CA THR A 62 -15.60 19.26 -24.35
C THR A 62 -15.90 18.74 -22.95
N ALA A 63 -16.93 19.26 -22.28
CA ALA A 63 -17.35 18.78 -20.97
C ALA A 63 -17.78 17.30 -21.00
N ALA A 64 -18.57 16.90 -22.01
CA ALA A 64 -18.99 15.52 -22.18
C ALA A 64 -17.80 14.58 -22.47
N TYR A 65 -16.85 15.01 -23.30
CA TYR A 65 -15.67 14.22 -23.63
C TYR A 65 -14.74 14.05 -22.42
N ALA A 66 -14.49 15.13 -21.67
CA ALA A 66 -13.70 15.11 -20.45
C ALA A 66 -14.35 14.23 -19.36
N GLY A 67 -15.67 14.34 -19.18
CA GLY A 67 -16.43 13.49 -18.25
C GLY A 67 -16.32 12.01 -18.62
N ARG A 68 -16.49 11.67 -19.90
CA ARG A 68 -16.35 10.29 -20.39
C ARG A 68 -14.93 9.76 -20.18
N TYR A 69 -13.91 10.51 -20.54
CA TYR A 69 -12.52 10.11 -20.32
C TYR A 69 -12.18 9.95 -18.83
N GLY A 70 -12.70 10.84 -17.98
CA GLY A 70 -12.53 10.77 -16.53
C GLY A 70 -13.13 9.50 -15.92
N ILE A 71 -14.35 9.13 -16.31
CA ILE A 71 -15.00 7.88 -15.84
C ILE A 71 -14.23 6.64 -16.31
N LEU A 72 -13.79 6.62 -17.58
CA LEU A 72 -13.01 5.51 -18.11
C LEU A 72 -11.66 5.37 -17.41
N ALA A 73 -10.97 6.48 -17.17
CA ALA A 73 -9.71 6.49 -16.41
C ALA A 73 -9.91 6.01 -14.96
N TRP A 74 -11.01 6.43 -14.32
CA TRP A 74 -11.34 6.03 -12.95
C TRP A 74 -11.70 4.54 -12.85
N GLN A 75 -12.50 4.03 -13.80
CA GLN A 75 -12.83 2.61 -13.88
C GLN A 75 -11.57 1.77 -14.14
N ALA A 76 -10.72 2.18 -15.08
CA ALA A 76 -9.45 1.51 -15.34
C ALA A 76 -8.52 1.54 -14.12
N PHE A 77 -8.49 2.65 -13.37
CA PHE A 77 -7.69 2.75 -12.14
C PHE A 77 -8.20 1.81 -11.04
N LYS A 78 -9.51 1.74 -10.82
CA LYS A 78 -10.11 0.79 -9.86
C LYS A 78 -9.99 -0.66 -10.30
N ALA A 79 -9.98 -0.91 -11.61
CA ALA A 79 -9.82 -2.25 -12.18
C ALA A 79 -8.37 -2.71 -12.24
N ARG A 80 -7.38 -1.87 -11.87
CA ARG A 80 -5.98 -2.31 -11.76
C ARG A 80 -5.88 -3.38 -10.69
N PRO A 81 -5.60 -4.65 -11.04
CA PRO A 81 -5.38 -5.66 -10.03
C PRO A 81 -4.16 -5.24 -9.19
N PRO A 82 -4.16 -5.50 -7.87
CA PRO A 82 -2.97 -5.28 -7.07
C PRO A 82 -1.81 -6.00 -7.74
N ARG A 83 -0.64 -5.35 -7.87
CA ARG A 83 0.55 -5.98 -8.46
C ARG A 83 0.83 -7.25 -7.67
N MET A 84 0.48 -8.39 -8.25
CA MET A 84 0.70 -9.69 -7.64
C MET A 84 2.21 -9.85 -7.54
N ARG A 85 2.74 -9.80 -6.31
CA ARG A 85 4.15 -10.11 -6.09
C ARG A 85 4.33 -11.58 -6.46
N LYS A 86 5.39 -11.89 -7.21
CA LYS A 86 5.71 -13.28 -7.55
C LYS A 86 5.78 -14.08 -6.26
N PHE A 87 4.90 -15.05 -6.12
CA PHE A 87 4.93 -15.99 -5.01
C PHE A 87 6.18 -16.84 -5.17
N TYR A 88 6.89 -17.10 -4.08
CA TYR A 88 8.01 -18.03 -4.12
C TYR A 88 7.44 -19.42 -4.40
N GLU A 89 7.81 -20.02 -5.53
CA GLU A 89 7.42 -21.38 -5.87
C GLU A 89 8.24 -22.34 -4.98
N GLY A 90 7.55 -23.06 -4.10
CA GLY A 90 8.17 -24.00 -3.16
C GLY A 90 7.45 -24.08 -1.81
N GLY A 91 7.85 -25.03 -0.97
CA GLY A 91 7.43 -25.12 0.43
C GLY A 91 8.43 -24.45 1.38
N PHE A 92 8.14 -24.52 2.67
CA PHE A 92 9.12 -24.12 3.69
C PHE A 92 10.35 -25.03 3.65
N GLN A 93 11.52 -24.47 3.93
CA GLN A 93 12.73 -25.28 4.08
C GLN A 93 12.62 -26.16 5.34
N PRO A 94 13.24 -27.35 5.33
CA PRO A 94 13.25 -28.24 6.50
C PRO A 94 13.93 -27.59 7.70
N THR A 95 14.97 -26.77 7.45
CA THR A 95 15.67 -25.96 8.44
C THR A 95 15.46 -24.47 8.14
N MET A 96 14.99 -23.70 9.13
CA MET A 96 14.69 -22.28 8.94
C MET A 96 15.96 -21.46 8.79
N THR A 97 16.14 -20.84 7.62
CA THR A 97 17.26 -19.94 7.35
C THR A 97 16.91 -18.49 7.71
N LYS A 98 17.92 -17.66 8.01
CA LYS A 98 17.70 -16.21 8.25
C LYS A 98 16.99 -15.53 7.08
N ARG A 99 17.33 -15.93 5.85
CA ARG A 99 16.72 -15.41 4.63
C ARG A 99 15.24 -15.78 4.53
N GLU A 100 14.89 -17.03 4.81
CA GLU A 100 13.50 -17.48 4.83
C GLU A 100 12.70 -16.78 5.95
N ALA A 101 13.27 -16.66 7.14
CA ALA A 101 12.66 -15.97 8.26
C ALA A 101 12.35 -14.49 7.94
N ALA A 102 13.28 -13.80 7.27
CA ALA A 102 13.09 -12.44 6.79
C ALA A 102 11.94 -12.34 5.77
N LEU A 103 11.83 -13.32 4.86
CA LEU A 103 10.74 -13.39 3.89
C LEU A 103 9.38 -13.65 4.54
N ILE A 104 9.29 -14.54 5.53
CA ILE A 104 8.05 -14.85 6.26
C ILE A 104 7.54 -13.61 7.01
N LEU A 105 8.43 -12.89 7.69
CA LEU A 105 8.06 -11.67 8.44
C LEU A 105 7.90 -10.44 7.53
N GLY A 106 8.34 -10.52 6.27
CA GLY A 106 8.31 -9.39 5.32
C GLY A 106 9.28 -8.26 5.68
N VAL A 107 10.39 -8.58 6.33
CA VAL A 107 11.42 -7.63 6.79
C VAL A 107 12.74 -7.87 6.07
N ARG A 108 13.67 -6.91 6.10
CA ARG A 108 15.04 -7.11 5.63
C ARG A 108 15.86 -7.85 6.70
N GLU A 109 16.87 -8.60 6.28
CA GLU A 109 17.80 -9.29 7.19
C GLU A 109 18.50 -8.34 8.18
N SER A 110 18.71 -7.08 7.80
CA SER A 110 19.34 -6.03 8.61
C SER A 110 18.36 -5.20 9.46
N THR A 111 17.11 -5.63 9.59
CA THR A 111 16.07 -4.86 10.31
C THR A 111 16.32 -4.89 11.84
N PRO A 112 16.13 -3.77 12.57
CA PRO A 112 16.27 -3.77 14.03
C PRO A 112 15.22 -4.66 14.73
N THR A 113 15.58 -5.15 15.91
CA THR A 113 14.79 -6.11 16.72
C THR A 113 13.39 -5.61 17.07
N ASP A 114 13.20 -4.30 17.25
CA ASP A 114 11.89 -3.71 17.56
C ASP A 114 10.91 -3.83 16.39
N LYS A 115 11.38 -3.55 15.17
CA LYS A 115 10.58 -3.73 13.95
C LYS A 115 10.28 -5.21 13.68
N ILE A 116 11.18 -6.12 14.07
CA ILE A 116 10.95 -7.57 13.96
C ILE A 116 9.80 -8.00 14.87
N ARG A 117 9.74 -7.52 16.12
CA ARG A 117 8.64 -7.83 17.06
C ARG A 117 7.30 -7.29 16.56
N GLU A 118 7.30 -6.08 16.02
CA GLU A 118 6.08 -5.49 15.48
C GLU A 118 5.58 -6.24 14.23
N ALA A 119 6.50 -6.59 13.33
CA ALA A 119 6.18 -7.41 12.15
C ALA A 119 5.63 -8.78 12.57
N HIS A 120 6.26 -9.44 13.56
CA HIS A 120 5.78 -10.71 14.12
C HIS A 120 4.35 -10.60 14.65
N ARG A 121 4.04 -9.55 15.44
CA ARG A 121 2.68 -9.33 15.96
C ARG A 121 1.66 -9.19 14.82
N ARG A 122 1.97 -8.36 13.82
CA ARG A 122 1.08 -8.12 12.67
C ARG A 122 0.79 -9.40 11.90
N VAL A 123 1.85 -10.16 11.64
CA VAL A 123 1.82 -11.42 10.90
C VAL A 123 1.09 -12.51 11.67
N MET A 124 1.30 -12.60 12.99
CA MET A 124 0.64 -13.58 13.85
C MET A 124 -0.86 -13.32 13.97
N VAL A 125 -1.28 -12.06 14.13
CA VAL A 125 -2.72 -11.70 14.22
C VAL A 125 -3.46 -12.11 12.95
N ALA A 126 -2.86 -11.89 11.78
CA ALA A 126 -3.47 -12.27 10.51
C ALA A 126 -3.60 -13.80 10.32
N ASN A 127 -2.84 -14.60 11.06
CA ASN A 127 -2.72 -16.05 10.86
C ASN A 127 -2.92 -16.85 12.14
N HIS A 128 -3.57 -16.24 13.12
CA HIS A 128 -3.86 -16.88 14.39
C HIS A 128 -4.71 -18.14 14.16
N PRO A 129 -4.42 -19.29 14.80
CA PRO A 129 -5.19 -20.50 14.61
C PRO A 129 -6.69 -20.30 14.90
N ASP A 130 -7.00 -19.53 15.94
CA ASP A 130 -8.38 -19.21 16.31
C ASP A 130 -9.13 -18.33 15.28
N ALA A 131 -8.40 -17.66 14.38
CA ALA A 131 -8.98 -16.86 13.30
C ALA A 131 -9.06 -17.64 11.97
N GLY A 132 -8.93 -18.97 12.02
CA GLY A 132 -8.89 -19.84 10.83
C GLY A 132 -7.51 -19.98 10.21
N GLY A 133 -6.46 -19.56 10.92
CA GLY A 133 -5.07 -19.78 10.52
C GLY A 133 -4.61 -21.22 10.72
N SER A 134 -3.51 -21.61 10.06
CA SER A 134 -2.92 -22.93 10.27
C SER A 134 -1.95 -22.93 11.46
N HIS A 135 -2.08 -23.91 12.36
CA HIS A 135 -1.11 -24.15 13.43
C HIS A 135 0.33 -24.32 12.92
N TYR A 136 0.49 -24.91 11.74
CA TYR A 136 1.79 -25.08 11.11
C TYR A 136 2.41 -23.73 10.71
N LEU A 137 1.61 -22.82 10.15
CA LEU A 137 2.06 -21.47 9.81
C LEU A 137 2.42 -20.66 11.06
N ALA A 138 1.57 -20.68 12.08
CA ALA A 138 1.85 -20.01 13.34
C ALA A 138 3.17 -20.49 13.96
N SER A 139 3.44 -21.80 13.88
CA SER A 139 4.71 -22.39 14.34
C SER A 139 5.90 -21.86 13.54
N LYS A 140 5.78 -21.80 12.20
CA LYS A 140 6.84 -21.27 11.31
C LYS A 140 7.10 -19.76 11.51
N ILE A 141 6.07 -18.99 11.82
CA ILE A 141 6.21 -17.57 12.18
C ILE A 141 6.99 -17.39 13.49
N ASN A 142 6.73 -18.25 14.47
CA ASN A 142 7.43 -18.21 15.75
C ASN A 142 8.91 -18.61 15.57
N GLU A 143 9.18 -19.65 14.78
CA GLU A 143 10.54 -20.06 14.42
C GLU A 143 11.29 -18.92 13.70
N ALA A 144 10.64 -18.25 12.75
CA ALA A 144 11.21 -17.09 12.06
C ALA A 144 11.60 -15.94 13.01
N LYS A 145 10.73 -15.63 13.98
CA LYS A 145 11.02 -14.62 15.02
C LYS A 145 12.25 -15.00 15.84
N ASP A 146 12.34 -16.26 16.27
CA ASP A 146 13.43 -16.73 17.12
C ASP A 146 14.78 -16.66 16.39
N ILE A 147 14.81 -17.03 15.10
CA ILE A 147 16.01 -16.90 14.24
C ILE A 147 16.43 -15.43 14.04
N MET A 148 15.47 -14.54 13.77
CA MET A 148 15.74 -13.12 13.54
C MET A 148 16.19 -12.39 14.82
N LEU A 149 15.74 -12.84 16.00
CA LEU A 149 16.19 -12.32 17.29
C LEU A 149 17.47 -13.01 17.80
N GLY A 150 18.03 -13.96 17.05
CA GLY A 150 19.22 -14.71 17.46
C GLY A 150 18.99 -15.65 18.64
N LYS A 151 17.73 -15.94 18.99
CA LYS A 151 17.37 -16.97 19.98
C LYS A 151 17.35 -18.32 19.28
N THR A 152 18.51 -18.82 18.88
CA THR A 152 18.59 -20.20 18.36
C THR A 152 18.18 -21.14 19.50
N LYS A 153 17.14 -21.95 19.29
CA LYS A 153 16.64 -22.93 20.27
C LYS A 153 17.58 -24.13 20.45
N GLY A 154 18.85 -23.98 20.10
CA GLY A 154 19.87 -25.03 20.11
C GLY A 154 21.26 -24.41 20.02
N SER A 155 21.83 -24.08 21.19
CA SER A 155 23.27 -23.88 21.45
C SER A 155 23.44 -23.22 22.83
N GLY A 156 22.89 -23.84 23.88
CA GLY A 156 22.93 -23.28 25.23
C GLY A 156 22.54 -24.24 26.35
N SER A 157 22.48 -25.55 26.08
CA SER A 157 22.49 -26.57 27.12
C SER A 157 23.93 -27.04 27.28
N ALA A 158 24.74 -26.20 27.92
CA ALA A 158 26.05 -26.57 28.44
C ALA A 158 25.87 -26.88 29.93
N PHE A 159 25.16 -27.96 30.26
CA PHE A 159 25.21 -28.73 31.52
C PHE A 159 24.48 -30.06 31.27
#